data_AF-X0VJY6-F1
#
_entry.id   AF-X0VJY6-F1
#
_cell.length_a   1.000
_cell.length_b   1.000
_cell.length_c   1.000
_cell.angle_alpha   90.00
_cell.angle_beta   90.00
_cell.angle_gamma   90.00
#
_symmetry.space_group_name_H-M   'P 1'
#
loop_
_entity.id
_entity.type
_entity.pdbx_description
1 polymer ?
#
loop_
_entity_poly.entity_id
_entity_poly.type
_entity_poly.pdbx_seq_one_letter_code
_entity_poly.pdbx_strand_id
1 'polypeptide(L)' 'MNSKIISVMVLIMIFNLMVSCSGKRAVTGKVTKASESSIAPFTKVTLDNGLDVIVKEVHTAPIVS' A
#
# COMPACT_ATOMS: atom_id res chain seq x y z
N MET A 1 36.97 -4.91 -35.50
CA MET A 1 36.11 -5.08 -34.32
C MET A 1 35.68 -6.54 -34.27
N ASN A 2 36.15 -7.32 -33.30
CA ASN A 2 36.09 -8.79 -33.37
C ASN A 2 34.65 -9.28 -33.15
N SER A 3 34.12 -10.09 -34.07
CA SER A 3 32.76 -10.68 -34.02
C SER A 3 32.46 -11.37 -32.67
N LYS A 4 33.49 -11.94 -32.04
CA LYS A 4 33.42 -12.53 -30.69
C LYS A 4 33.05 -11.51 -29.61
N ILE A 5 33.56 -10.28 -29.69
CA ILE A 5 33.30 -9.21 -28.72
C ILE A 5 31.84 -8.74 -28.84
N ILE A 6 31.34 -8.62 -30.06
CA ILE A 6 29.95 -8.23 -30.34
C ILE A 6 28.98 -9.30 -29.80
N SER A 7 29.29 -10.58 -30.03
CA SER A 7 28.49 -11.69 -29.50
C SER A 7 28.45 -11.71 -27.96
N VAL A 8 29.57 -11.42 -27.30
CA VAL A 8 29.63 -11.36 -25.82
C VAL A 8 28.84 -10.17 -25.28
N MET A 9 28.93 -9.01 -25.93
CA MET A 9 28.17 -7.82 -25.50
C MET A 9 26.65 -8.01 -25.62
N VAL A 10 26.17 -8.62 -26.70
CA VAL A 10 24.75 -8.92 -26.89
C VAL A 10 24.24 -9.90 -25.83
N LEU A 11 25.04 -10.92 -25.49
CA LEU A 11 24.68 -11.94 -24.51
C LEU A 11 24.60 -11.37 -23.09
N ILE A 12 25.51 -10.45 -22.72
CA ILE A 12 25.47 -9.71 -21.46
C ILE A 12 24.22 -8.82 -21.38
N MET A 13 23.84 -8.16 -22.49
CA MET A 13 22.70 -7.25 -22.50
C MET A 13 21.36 -7.98 -22.29
N ILE A 14 21.19 -9.15 -22.91
CA ILE A 14 20.01 -10.02 -22.73
C ILE A 14 19.93 -10.54 -21.29
N PHE A 15 21.06 -10.90 -20.68
CA PHE A 15 21.09 -11.38 -19.30
C PHE A 15 20.64 -10.30 -18.29
N ASN A 16 21.06 -9.04 -18.49
CA ASN A 16 20.65 -7.93 -17.62
C ASN A 16 19.15 -7.58 -17.73
N LEU A 17 18.54 -7.80 -18.90
CA LEU A 17 17.11 -7.53 -19.10
C LEU A 17 16.23 -8.49 -18.27
N MET A 18 16.66 -9.75 -18.10
CA MET A 18 15.92 -10.76 -17.32
C MET A 18 15.99 -10.53 -15.80
N VAL A 19 16.97 -9.77 -15.31
CA VAL A 19 17.15 -9.49 -13.86
C VAL A 19 16.25 -8.34 -13.37
N SER A 20 15.63 -7.58 -14.27
CA SER A 20 14.87 -6.36 -13.92
C SER A 20 13.39 -6.58 -13.52
N CYS A 21 12.93 -7.83 -13.39
CA CYS A 21 11.53 -8.13 -13.07
C CYS A 21 11.22 -8.35 -11.58
N SER A 22 12.15 -8.10 -10.65
CA SER A 22 11.87 -8.30 -9.22
C SER A 22 12.31 -7.10 -8.39
N GLY A 23 11.36 -6.29 -7.91
CA GLY A 23 11.71 -5.25 -6.94
C GLY A 23 10.77 -4.06 -6.75
N LYS A 24 9.52 -4.06 -7.22
CA LYS A 24 8.54 -3.12 -6.65
C LYS A 24 8.12 -3.66 -5.29
N ARG A 25 8.84 -3.26 -4.23
CA ARG A 25 8.42 -3.48 -2.85
C ARG A 25 7.11 -2.69 -2.68
N ALA A 26 5.98 -3.36 -2.87
CA ALA A 26 4.68 -2.83 -2.51
C ALA A 26 4.80 -2.44 -1.03
N VAL A 27 4.64 -1.14 -0.75
CA VAL A 27 4.50 -0.63 0.60
C VAL A 27 3.17 -1.19 1.11
N THR A 28 3.22 -2.39 1.67
CA THR A 28 2.20 -2.84 2.61
C THR A 28 2.38 -1.95 3.83
N GLY A 29 1.65 -0.84 3.86
CA GLY A 29 1.45 -0.09 5.08
C GLY A 29 0.90 -1.07 6.11
N LYS A 30 1.77 -1.49 7.03
CA LYS A 30 1.35 -2.21 8.23
C LYS A 30 0.52 -1.20 9.01
N VAL A 31 -0.79 -1.18 8.75
CA VAL A 31 -1.74 -0.57 9.67
C VAL A 31 -1.61 -1.40 10.93
N THR A 32 -0.77 -0.90 11.84
CA THR A 32 -0.77 -1.27 13.24
C THR A 32 -2.23 -1.30 13.65
N LYS A 33 -2.76 -2.51 13.89
CA LYS A 33 -4.07 -2.71 14.51
C LYS A 33 -3.99 -1.97 15.84
N ALA A 34 -4.39 -0.71 15.83
CA ALA A 34 -4.66 0.02 17.04
C ALA A 34 -5.73 -0.78 17.78
N SER A 35 -5.43 -1.05 19.04
CA SER A 35 -6.23 -1.73 20.04
C SER A 35 -7.68 -1.94 19.64
N GLU A 36 -8.14 -3.17 19.78
CA GLU A 36 -9.53 -3.54 20.02
C GLU A 36 -10.03 -2.84 21.30
N SER A 37 -10.18 -1.53 21.24
CA SER A 37 -10.77 -0.71 22.28
C SER A 37 -12.20 -0.45 21.84
N SER A 38 -13.10 -1.30 22.37
CA SER A 38 -14.54 -1.06 22.47
C SER A 38 -15.14 -0.35 21.25
N ILE A 39 -15.50 -1.14 20.23
CA ILE A 39 -16.08 -0.66 18.97
C ILE A 39 -17.45 -0.02 19.27
N ALA A 40 -17.44 1.28 19.61
CA ALA A 40 -18.58 2.14 19.37
C ALA A 40 -18.85 2.12 17.86
N PRO A 41 -20.11 2.24 17.40
CA PRO A 41 -20.39 2.21 15.97
C PRO A 41 -19.69 3.40 15.30
N PHE A 42 -18.64 3.11 14.54
CA PHE A 42 -17.96 4.08 13.68
C PHE A 42 -18.39 3.80 12.24
N THR A 43 -18.72 4.85 11.50
CA THR A 43 -18.97 4.74 10.06
C THR A 43 -17.77 5.28 9.31
N LYS A 44 -17.18 4.46 8.43
CA LYS A 44 -16.13 4.90 7.51
C LYS A 44 -16.75 5.29 6.17
N VAL A 45 -16.44 6.48 5.67
CA VAL A 45 -16.90 6.99 4.37
C VAL A 45 -15.69 7.51 3.59
N THR A 46 -15.61 7.17 2.31
CA THR A 46 -14.64 7.76 1.38
C THR A 46 -15.36 8.84 0.57
N LEU A 47 -14.85 10.07 0.61
CA LEU A 47 -15.40 11.21 -0.12
C LEU A 47 -15.01 11.15 -1.60
N ASP A 48 -15.71 11.91 -2.45
CA ASP A 48 -15.47 11.94 -3.91
C ASP A 48 -14.06 12.40 -4.30
N ASN A 49 -13.38 13.14 -3.41
CA ASN A 49 -11.98 13.56 -3.57
C ASN A 49 -10.96 12.51 -3.10
N GLY A 50 -11.42 11.32 -2.68
CA GLY A 50 -10.59 10.22 -2.20
C GLY A 50 -10.17 10.31 -0.73
N LEU A 51 -10.70 11.27 0.04
CA LEU A 51 -10.41 11.39 1.47
C LEU A 51 -11.21 10.37 2.29
N ASP A 52 -10.53 9.61 3.13
CA ASP A 52 -11.14 8.70 4.10
C ASP A 52 -11.53 9.44 5.39
N VAL A 53 -12.81 9.39 5.75
CA VAL A 53 -13.37 10.00 6.95
C VAL A 53 -13.95 8.92 7.87
N ILE A 54 -13.68 9.04 9.16
CA ILE A 54 -14.22 8.14 10.21
C ILE A 54 -15.15 8.97 11.10
N VAL A 55 -16.44 8.65 11.10
CA VAL A 55 -17.47 9.33 11.88
C VAL A 55 -17.87 8.47 13.07
N LYS A 56 -17.89 9.06 14.27
CA LYS A 56 -18.45 8.45 15.48
C LYS A 56 -19.74 9.16 15.83
N GLU A 57 -20.86 8.45 15.77
CA GLU A 57 -22.14 8.96 16.26
C GLU A 57 -22.21 8.73 17.78
N VAL A 58 -22.55 9.78 18.53
CA VAL A 58 -22.63 9.72 20.00
C VAL A 58 -24.07 10.04 20.39
N HIS A 59 -24.81 9.01 20.82
CA HIS A 59 -26.13 9.17 21.42
C HIS A 59 -25.96 9.31 22.94
N THR A 60 -26.04 10.53 23.44
CA THR A 60 -26.08 10.78 24.89
C THR A 60 -27.52 11.05 25.30
N ALA A 61 -28.16 10.11 26.00
CA ALA A 61 -29.39 10.41 26.73
C ALA A 61 -29.02 11.21 27.99
N PRO A 62 -29.69 12.35 28.29
CA PRO A 62 -29.45 13.07 29.52
C PRO A 62 -29.86 12.19 30.71
N ILE A 63 -28.96 12.01 31.67
CA ILE A 63 -29.29 11.43 32.98
C ILE A 63 -29.95 12.56 33.78
N VAL A 64 -31.24 12.42 34.03
CA VAL A 64 -31.98 13.33 34.92
C VAL A 64 -31.85 12.75 36.33
N SER A 65 -31.09 13.42 37.19
CA SER A 65 -31.01 13.15 38.63
C SER A 65 -31.92 14.09 39.40
#